data_AF-A0A502GRF7-F1
#
_entry.id   AF-A0A502GRF7-F1
#
_cell.length_a   1.000
_cell.length_b   1.000
_cell.length_c   1.000
_cell.angle_alpha   90.00
_cell.angle_beta   90.00
_cell.angle_gamma   90.00
#
_symmetry.space_group_name_H-M   'P 1'
#
loop_
_entity.id
_entity.type
_entity.pdbx_description
1 polymer ?
#
loop_
_entity_poly.entity_id
_entity_poly.type
_entity_poly.pdbx_seq_one_letter_code
_entity_poly.pdbx_strand_id
1 'polypeptide(L)'
;MSEYTYPRSTPAANWQSDALQLVAAGRWEEVLTLWVQQATPRALSLWLLERLREIEPPAFALLLTEMHRWNTHPEEKLRWQIFHHAEILGFDTPAGALALSLFWSEGSMSPEGLEPIYPEPHLSAEMRRCVLLMLATRNTDTPAEGTRHLLAQWNNQEKA
;
A
#
# COMPACT_ATOMS: atom_id res chain seq x y z
N MET A 1 -32.26 12.34 4.94
CA MET A 1 -30.83 12.68 4.70
C MET A 1 -30.05 12.13 5.88
N SER A 2 -29.44 10.96 5.71
CA SER A 2 -28.70 10.30 6.79
C SER A 2 -27.34 10.97 6.93
N GLU A 3 -27.06 11.56 8.09
CA GLU A 3 -25.74 12.08 8.44
C GLU A 3 -24.76 10.90 8.53
N TYR A 4 -24.01 10.67 7.45
CA TYR A 4 -22.84 9.79 7.49
C TYR A 4 -21.78 10.48 8.33
N THR A 5 -21.76 10.14 9.61
CA THR A 5 -20.71 10.54 10.54
C THR A 5 -19.47 9.72 10.19
N TYR A 6 -18.46 10.35 9.59
CA TYR A 6 -17.13 9.77 9.56
C TYR A 6 -16.68 9.51 11.00
N PRO A 7 -16.28 8.28 11.38
CA PRO A 7 -15.67 8.08 12.69
C PRO A 7 -14.40 8.94 12.75
N ARG A 8 -14.35 9.79 13.78
CA ARG A 8 -13.16 10.56 14.17
C ARG A 8 -11.98 9.61 14.26
N SER A 9 -10.89 9.93 13.57
CA SER A 9 -9.59 9.29 13.71
C SER A 9 -9.19 9.28 15.19
N THR A 10 -9.28 8.11 15.82
CA THR A 10 -8.65 7.84 17.11
C THR A 10 -7.13 7.99 16.92
N PRO A 11 -6.39 8.59 17.87
CA PRO A 11 -4.95 8.76 17.71
C PRO A 11 -4.27 7.40 17.57
N ALA A 12 -3.14 7.38 16.85
CA ALA A 12 -2.29 6.25 16.48
C ALA A 12 -1.78 5.32 17.62
N ALA A 13 -2.33 5.38 18.84
CA ALA A 13 -1.73 4.78 20.02
C ALA A 13 -2.08 3.30 20.28
N ASN A 14 -3.16 2.73 19.68
CA ASN A 14 -3.63 1.41 20.12
C ASN A 14 -3.89 0.37 19.02
N TRP A 15 -3.92 0.73 17.73
CA TRP A 15 -4.22 -0.25 16.68
C TRP A 15 -3.10 -1.30 16.53
N GLN A 16 -1.87 -0.96 16.90
CA GLN A 16 -0.74 -1.89 16.93
C GLN A 16 -0.95 -2.97 18.02
N SER A 17 -1.54 -2.61 19.16
CA SER A 17 -1.92 -3.59 20.19
C SER A 17 -3.03 -4.51 19.69
N ASP A 18 -4.04 -3.96 19.05
CA ASP A 18 -5.14 -4.73 18.46
C ASP A 18 -4.63 -5.67 17.36
N ALA A 19 -3.70 -5.20 16.53
CA ALA A 19 -3.03 -6.00 15.52
C ALA A 19 -2.25 -7.18 16.15
N LEU A 20 -1.51 -6.94 17.24
CA LEU A 20 -0.80 -8.01 17.96
C LEU A 20 -1.76 -9.06 18.55
N GLN A 21 -2.91 -8.64 19.06
CA GLN A 21 -3.95 -9.56 19.55
C GLN A 21 -4.56 -10.40 18.42
N LEU A 22 -4.84 -9.79 17.27
CA LEU A 22 -5.34 -10.49 16.09
C LEU A 22 -4.31 -11.51 15.55
N VAL A 23 -3.02 -11.16 15.52
CA VAL A 23 -1.95 -12.11 15.18
C VAL A 23 -1.92 -13.28 16.15
N ALA A 24 -2.01 -13.02 17.46
CA ALA A 24 -2.02 -14.08 18.48
C ALA A 24 -3.25 -15.00 18.37
N ALA A 25 -4.37 -14.48 17.88
CA ALA A 25 -5.59 -15.23 17.60
C ALA A 25 -5.57 -15.94 16.21
N GLY A 26 -4.48 -15.86 15.45
CA GLY A 26 -4.38 -16.44 14.11
C GLY A 26 -5.16 -15.68 13.02
N ARG A 27 -5.70 -14.51 13.34
CA ARG A 27 -6.54 -13.67 12.45
C ARG A 27 -5.68 -12.69 11.64
N TRP A 28 -4.65 -13.22 10.98
CA TRP A 28 -3.63 -12.41 10.30
C TRP A 28 -4.19 -11.59 9.11
N GLU A 29 -5.21 -12.09 8.40
CA GLU A 29 -5.83 -11.35 7.30
C GLU A 29 -6.50 -10.04 7.75
N GLU A 30 -7.07 -10.06 8.96
CA GLU A 30 -7.71 -8.89 9.57
C GLU A 30 -6.68 -7.87 10.03
N VAL A 31 -5.46 -8.30 10.38
CA VAL A 31 -4.34 -7.41 10.67
C VAL A 31 -3.98 -6.61 9.42
N LEU A 32 -3.92 -7.25 8.24
CA LEU A 32 -3.61 -6.55 6.99
C LEU A 32 -4.69 -5.51 6.65
N THR A 33 -5.96 -5.86 6.86
CA THR A 33 -7.09 -4.94 6.69
C THR A 33 -7.02 -3.77 7.66
N LEU A 34 -6.83 -4.05 8.95
CA LEU A 34 -6.70 -3.03 10.00
C LEU A 34 -5.54 -2.08 9.69
N TRP A 35 -4.40 -2.61 9.26
CA TRP A 35 -3.22 -1.83 8.95
C TRP A 35 -3.49 -0.81 7.83
N VAL A 36 -4.08 -1.23 6.72
CA VAL A 36 -4.42 -0.33 5.61
C VAL A 36 -5.44 0.75 6.02
N GLN A 37 -6.34 0.43 6.95
CA GLN A 37 -7.34 1.37 7.48
C GLN A 37 -6.73 2.40 8.45
N GLN A 38 -5.73 2.01 9.25
CA GLN A 38 -5.20 2.84 10.34
C GLN A 38 -3.95 3.63 9.94
N ALA A 39 -3.08 3.06 9.10
CA ALA A 39 -1.92 3.78 8.60
C ALA A 39 -2.34 4.83 7.57
N THR A 40 -1.71 6.01 7.62
CA THR A 40 -1.94 7.01 6.57
C THR A 40 -1.50 6.43 5.21
N PRO A 41 -2.25 6.67 4.11
CA PRO A 41 -1.90 6.08 2.82
C PRO A 41 -0.49 6.38 2.36
N ARG A 42 -0.04 7.63 2.55
CA ARG A 42 1.30 8.07 2.19
C ARG A 42 2.38 7.37 3.02
N ALA A 43 2.22 7.26 4.34
CA ALA A 43 3.20 6.59 5.18
C ALA A 43 3.32 5.10 4.83
N LEU A 44 2.19 4.43 4.60
CA LEU A 44 2.19 3.03 4.20
C LEU A 44 2.85 2.83 2.82
N SER A 45 2.52 3.65 1.82
CA SER A 45 3.13 3.58 0.49
C SER A 45 4.65 3.80 0.54
N LEU A 46 5.12 4.81 1.29
CA LEU A 46 6.55 5.08 1.43
C LEU A 46 7.27 3.94 2.13
N TRP A 47 6.71 3.38 3.20
CA TRP A 47 7.30 2.21 3.86
C TRP A 47 7.37 0.99 2.93
N LEU A 48 6.27 0.69 2.22
CA LEU A 48 6.24 -0.39 1.24
C LEU A 48 7.31 -0.18 0.16
N LEU A 49 7.51 1.05 -0.33
CA LEU A 49 8.57 1.36 -1.29
C LEU A 49 9.95 1.01 -0.75
N GLU A 50 10.26 1.33 0.51
CA GLU A 50 11.55 0.95 1.10
C GLU A 50 11.72 -0.56 1.23
N ARG A 51 10.66 -1.28 1.65
CA ARG A 51 10.68 -2.76 1.68
C ARG A 51 10.91 -3.36 0.30
N LEU A 52 10.22 -2.83 -0.72
CA LEU A 52 10.35 -3.31 -2.09
C LEU A 52 11.75 -3.06 -2.67
N ARG A 53 12.41 -1.95 -2.33
CA ARG A 53 13.80 -1.69 -2.75
C ARG A 53 14.79 -2.73 -2.25
N GLU A 54 14.53 -3.32 -1.08
CA GLU A 54 15.41 -4.33 -0.49
C GLU A 54 15.24 -5.71 -1.13
N ILE A 55 14.07 -6.01 -1.71
CA ILE A 55 13.70 -7.37 -2.11
C ILE A 55 13.43 -7.55 -3.61
N GLU A 56 13.08 -6.46 -4.32
CA GLU A 56 12.76 -6.55 -5.74
C GLU A 56 14.03 -6.59 -6.59
N PRO A 57 14.01 -7.33 -7.72
CA PRO A 57 15.12 -7.33 -8.66
C PRO A 57 15.47 -5.94 -9.17
N PRO A 58 16.72 -5.72 -9.65
CA PRO A 58 17.16 -4.43 -10.20
C PRO A 58 16.28 -3.86 -11.31
N ALA A 59 15.55 -4.71 -12.04
CA ALA A 59 14.59 -4.30 -13.07
C ALA A 59 13.50 -3.33 -12.55
N PHE A 60 13.17 -3.39 -11.26
CA PHE A 60 12.15 -2.52 -10.64
C PHE A 60 12.72 -1.19 -10.10
N ALA A 61 14.04 -1.00 -10.09
CA ALA A 61 14.67 0.14 -9.42
C ALA A 61 14.18 1.50 -9.94
N LEU A 62 13.97 1.62 -11.26
CA LEU A 62 13.45 2.83 -11.86
C LEU A 62 11.99 3.08 -11.45
N LEU A 63 11.11 2.06 -11.54
CA LEU A 63 9.71 2.17 -11.11
C LEU A 63 9.60 2.60 -9.64
N LEU A 64 10.38 1.98 -8.74
CA LEU A 64 10.39 2.33 -7.31
C LEU A 64 10.88 3.77 -7.07
N THR A 65 11.81 4.27 -7.90
CA THR A 65 12.29 5.66 -7.84
C THR A 65 11.21 6.64 -8.29
N GLU A 66 10.51 6.34 -9.39
CA GLU A 66 9.40 7.14 -9.91
C GLU A 66 8.26 7.24 -8.90
N MET A 67 7.84 6.11 -8.31
CA MET A 67 6.79 6.08 -7.28
C MET A 67 7.17 6.88 -6.03
N HIS A 68 8.43 6.84 -5.60
CA HIS A 68 8.90 7.65 -4.49
C HIS A 68 8.90 9.14 -4.83
N ARG A 69 9.37 9.51 -6.03
CA ARG A 69 9.30 10.90 -6.52
C ARG A 69 7.85 11.39 -6.52
N TRP A 70 6.91 10.61 -7.03
CA TRP A 70 5.50 10.98 -7.05
C TRP A 70 4.92 11.17 -5.64
N ASN A 71 5.24 10.29 -4.68
CA ASN A 71 4.79 10.43 -3.29
C ASN A 71 5.37 11.67 -2.57
N THR A 72 6.42 12.29 -3.10
CA THR A 72 6.99 13.54 -2.56
C THR A 72 6.48 14.76 -3.31
N HIS A 73 6.33 14.65 -4.63
CA HIS A 73 5.90 15.70 -5.54
C HIS A 73 4.94 15.10 -6.58
N PRO A 74 3.63 15.04 -6.29
CA PRO A 74 2.65 14.46 -7.20
C PRO A 74 2.58 15.22 -8.53
N GLU A 75 2.69 14.48 -9.62
CA GLU A 75 2.63 15.01 -10.99
C GLU A 75 1.82 14.03 -11.85
N GLU A 76 0.80 14.52 -12.55
CA GLU A 76 -0.13 13.68 -13.33
C GLU A 76 0.58 12.91 -14.45
N LYS A 77 1.51 13.56 -15.16
CA LYS A 77 2.31 12.90 -16.20
C LYS A 77 3.14 11.75 -15.62
N LEU A 78 3.73 11.96 -14.44
CA LEU A 78 4.49 10.91 -13.75
C LEU A 78 3.57 9.78 -13.27
N ARG A 79 2.35 10.09 -12.81
CA ARG A 79 1.34 9.09 -12.41
C ARG A 79 1.04 8.10 -13.54
N TRP A 80 0.83 8.61 -14.76
CA TRP A 80 0.61 7.78 -15.95
C TRP A 80 1.88 7.04 -16.41
N GLN A 81 3.06 7.66 -16.31
CA GLN A 81 4.33 6.98 -16.60
C GLN A 81 4.54 5.76 -15.69
N ILE A 82 4.28 5.92 -14.38
CA ILE A 82 4.34 4.84 -13.40
C ILE A 82 3.37 3.70 -13.78
N PHE A 83 2.13 4.04 -14.17
CA PHE A 83 1.14 3.06 -14.58
C PHE A 83 1.62 2.21 -15.77
N HIS A 84 2.08 2.84 -16.85
CA HIS A 84 2.58 2.11 -18.03
C HIS A 84 3.85 1.32 -17.75
N HIS A 85 4.73 1.84 -16.90
CA HIS A 85 5.93 1.13 -16.50
C HIS A 85 5.58 -0.13 -15.68
N ALA A 86 4.64 -0.02 -14.75
CA ALA A 86 4.12 -1.15 -14.00
C ALA A 86 3.36 -2.16 -14.87
N GLU A 87 2.65 -1.70 -15.91
CA GLU A 87 2.00 -2.57 -16.91
C GLU A 87 3.03 -3.47 -17.62
N ILE A 88 4.18 -2.91 -18.00
CA ILE A 88 5.28 -3.65 -18.64
C ILE A 88 5.91 -4.67 -17.67
N LEU A 89 6.10 -4.29 -16.41
CA LEU A 89 6.73 -5.14 -15.39
C LEU A 89 5.79 -6.16 -14.75
N GLY A 90 4.47 -5.98 -14.91
CA GLY A 90 3.43 -6.88 -14.40
C GLY A 90 2.74 -6.34 -13.15
N PHE A 91 1.41 -6.22 -13.21
CA PHE A 91 0.57 -5.81 -12.08
C PHE A 91 0.38 -6.87 -11.00
N ASP A 92 0.72 -8.13 -11.30
CA ASP A 92 0.73 -9.25 -10.36
C ASP A 92 1.99 -9.27 -9.47
N THR A 93 2.93 -8.34 -9.68
CA THR A 93 4.11 -8.16 -8.84
C THR A 93 3.81 -7.22 -7.66
N PRO A 94 4.55 -7.32 -6.53
CA PRO A 94 4.39 -6.38 -5.42
C PRO A 94 4.60 -4.91 -5.81
N ALA A 95 5.58 -4.62 -6.67
CA ALA A 95 5.81 -3.26 -7.18
C ALA A 95 4.70 -2.80 -8.14
N GLY A 96 4.22 -3.68 -9.02
CA GLY A 96 3.13 -3.37 -9.94
C GLY A 96 1.80 -3.13 -9.22
N ALA A 97 1.50 -3.92 -8.19
CA ALA A 97 0.34 -3.71 -7.34
C ALA A 97 0.40 -2.38 -6.58
N LEU A 98 1.58 -1.99 -6.07
CA LEU A 98 1.76 -0.68 -5.42
C LEU A 98 1.60 0.47 -6.42
N ALA A 99 2.07 0.29 -7.66
CA ALA A 99 1.87 1.27 -8.73
C ALA A 99 0.38 1.44 -9.10
N LEU A 100 -0.41 0.35 -9.14
CA LEU A 100 -1.87 0.44 -9.29
C LEU A 100 -2.53 1.16 -8.12
N SER A 101 -2.10 0.87 -6.89
CA SER A 101 -2.58 1.60 -5.71
C SER A 101 -2.33 3.10 -5.85
N LEU A 102 -1.15 3.50 -6.35
CA LEU A 102 -0.77 4.89 -6.56
C LEU A 102 -1.64 5.50 -7.66
N PHE A 103 -1.76 4.84 -8.80
CA PHE A 103 -2.56 5.31 -9.93
C PHE A 103 -4.03 5.53 -9.53
N TRP A 104 -4.62 4.61 -8.77
CA TRP A 104 -6.01 4.73 -8.30
C TRP A 104 -6.19 5.60 -7.05
N SER A 105 -5.12 6.15 -6.47
CA SER A 105 -5.26 6.99 -5.28
C SER A 105 -5.84 8.37 -5.58
N GLU A 106 -5.64 8.86 -6.82
CA GLU A 106 -6.15 10.15 -7.28
C GLU A 106 -6.13 10.25 -8.81
N GLY A 107 -6.79 11.28 -9.33
CA GLY A 107 -6.82 11.57 -10.76
C GLY A 107 -7.79 10.68 -11.54
N SER A 108 -7.89 10.96 -12.85
CA SER A 108 -8.74 10.19 -13.77
C SER A 108 -8.04 8.90 -14.22
N MET A 109 -8.80 7.84 -14.41
CA MET A 109 -8.39 6.61 -15.10
C MET A 109 -8.53 6.72 -16.62
N SER A 110 -9.16 7.78 -17.13
CA SER A 110 -9.18 8.07 -18.56
C SER A 110 -8.04 9.04 -18.93
N PRO A 111 -7.39 8.84 -20.09
CA PRO A 111 -6.42 9.78 -20.64
C PRO A 111 -6.95 11.21 -20.78
N GLU A 112 -6.02 12.17 -20.82
CA GLU A 112 -6.33 13.57 -21.09
C GLU A 112 -7.10 13.72 -22.42
N GLY A 113 -8.13 14.56 -22.40
CA GLY A 113 -9.01 14.80 -23.55
C GLY A 113 -10.20 13.86 -23.67
N LEU A 114 -10.32 12.85 -22.80
CA LEU A 114 -11.52 12.01 -22.67
C LEU A 114 -12.33 12.38 -21.42
N GLU A 115 -13.57 11.90 -21.35
CA GLU A 115 -14.43 12.07 -20.18
C GLU A 115 -13.75 11.44 -18.94
N PRO A 116 -13.60 12.18 -17.82
CA PRO A 116 -12.94 11.67 -16.63
C PRO A 116 -13.70 10.49 -16.01
N ILE A 117 -12.98 9.41 -15.72
CA ILE A 117 -13.50 8.24 -15.01
C ILE A 117 -12.68 8.06 -13.74
N TYR A 118 -13.31 8.12 -12.58
CA TYR A 118 -12.60 7.99 -11.31
C TYR A 118 -12.63 6.55 -10.79
N PRO A 119 -11.57 6.08 -10.13
CA PRO A 119 -11.55 4.77 -9.51
C PRO A 119 -12.53 4.70 -8.34
N GLU A 120 -13.04 3.50 -8.06
CA GLU A 120 -13.80 3.26 -6.84
C GLU A 120 -12.92 3.55 -5.60
N PRO A 121 -13.41 4.28 -4.57
CA PRO A 121 -12.56 4.81 -3.50
C PRO A 121 -11.75 3.77 -2.70
N HIS A 122 -12.20 2.51 -2.68
CA HIS A 122 -11.57 1.44 -1.92
C HIS A 122 -10.41 0.76 -2.66
N LEU A 123 -10.30 0.90 -4.00
CA LEU A 123 -9.36 0.13 -4.81
C LEU A 123 -7.89 0.40 -4.45
N SER A 124 -7.54 1.66 -4.17
CA SER A 124 -6.18 2.02 -3.75
C SER A 124 -5.80 1.34 -2.42
N ALA A 125 -6.73 1.28 -1.47
CA ALA A 125 -6.51 0.59 -0.21
C ALA A 125 -6.35 -0.93 -0.40
N GLU A 126 -7.23 -1.54 -1.20
CA GLU A 126 -7.17 -2.98 -1.51
C GLU A 126 -5.84 -3.36 -2.16
N MET A 127 -5.32 -2.55 -3.09
CA MET A 127 -4.02 -2.84 -3.70
C MET A 127 -2.85 -2.77 -2.70
N ARG A 128 -2.84 -1.80 -1.77
CA ARG A 128 -1.85 -1.80 -0.66
C ARG A 128 -1.96 -3.05 0.21
N ARG A 129 -3.19 -3.51 0.48
CA ARG A 129 -3.43 -4.77 1.20
C ARG A 129 -2.87 -5.97 0.45
N CYS A 130 -3.04 -6.02 -0.88
CA CYS A 130 -2.44 -7.05 -1.73
C CYS A 130 -0.90 -7.04 -1.65
N VAL A 131 -0.27 -5.86 -1.66
CA VAL A 131 1.19 -5.76 -1.47
C VAL A 131 1.61 -6.33 -0.11
N LEU A 132 0.93 -5.96 0.97
CA LEU A 132 1.21 -6.51 2.30
C LEU A 132 1.04 -8.04 2.34
N LEU A 133 -0.01 -8.58 1.70
CA LEU A 133 -0.23 -10.01 1.59
C LEU A 133 0.93 -10.70 0.86
N MET A 134 1.31 -10.19 -0.31
CA MET A 134 2.41 -10.76 -1.10
C MET A 134 3.73 -10.75 -0.32
N LEU A 135 3.99 -9.68 0.44
CA LEU A 135 5.15 -9.59 1.33
C LEU A 135 5.06 -10.59 2.49
N ALA A 136 3.88 -10.73 3.12
CA ALA A 136 3.68 -11.62 4.27
C ALA A 136 3.86 -13.10 3.89
N THR A 137 3.55 -13.46 2.66
CA THR A 137 3.73 -14.82 2.14
C THR A 137 5.12 -15.08 1.55
N ARG A 138 6.00 -14.06 1.51
CA ARG A 138 7.31 -14.17 0.88
C ARG A 138 8.33 -14.74 1.88
N ASN A 139 8.93 -15.88 1.55
CA ASN A 139 10.01 -16.50 2.32
C ASN A 139 9.64 -16.80 3.80
N THR A 140 8.39 -17.13 4.08
CA THR A 140 7.90 -17.52 5.41
C THR A 140 7.15 -18.84 5.36
N ASP A 141 7.16 -19.59 6.46
CA ASP A 141 6.46 -20.88 6.54
C ASP A 141 4.93 -20.69 6.58
N THR A 142 4.46 -19.55 7.11
CA THR A 142 3.03 -19.22 7.16
C THR A 142 2.80 -17.72 6.92
N PRO A 143 1.65 -17.32 6.32
CA PRO A 143 1.27 -15.92 6.18
C PRO A 143 1.16 -15.17 7.51
N ALA A 144 0.80 -15.89 8.59
CA ALA A 144 0.72 -15.33 9.93
C ALA A 144 2.11 -14.91 10.45
N GLU A 145 3.14 -15.71 10.19
CA GLU A 145 4.52 -15.37 10.56
C GLU A 145 5.02 -14.13 9.82
N GLY A 146 4.85 -14.10 8.50
CA GLY A 146 5.26 -12.93 7.72
C GLY A 146 4.49 -11.67 8.07
N THR A 147 3.19 -11.78 8.36
CA THR A 147 2.41 -10.64 8.87
C THR A 147 2.99 -10.10 10.18
N ARG A 148 3.38 -10.98 11.11
CA ARG A 148 4.03 -10.57 12.37
C ARG A 148 5.38 -9.89 12.13
N HIS A 149 6.21 -10.44 11.25
CA HIS A 149 7.50 -9.85 10.90
C HIS A 149 7.35 -8.45 10.29
N LEU A 150 6.43 -8.28 9.34
CA LEU A 150 6.15 -6.99 8.72
C LEU A 150 5.67 -5.97 9.76
N LEU A 151 4.73 -6.36 10.63
CA LEU A 151 4.22 -5.46 11.68
C LEU A 151 5.33 -5.04 12.65
N ALA A 152 6.23 -5.95 13.02
CA ALA A 152 7.39 -5.63 13.86
C ALA A 152 8.34 -4.63 13.17
N GLN A 153 8.56 -4.78 11.85
CA GLN A 153 9.38 -3.84 11.07
C GLN A 153 8.74 -2.44 11.00
N TRP A 154 7.42 -2.35 10.79
CA TRP A 154 6.69 -1.08 10.82
C TRP A 154 6.83 -0.36 12.17
N ASN A 155 6.59 -1.08 13.26
CA ASN A 155 6.65 -0.51 14.62
C ASN A 155 8.06 -0.01 15.00
N ASN A 156 9.11 -0.57 14.40
CA ASN A 156 10.48 -0.12 14.63
C ASN A 156 10.84 1.16 13.85
N GLN A 157 10.14 1.46 12.76
CA GLN A 157 10.32 2.71 12.02
C GLN A 157 9.75 3.91 12.80
N GLU A 158 8.62 3.76 13.49
CA GLU A 158 8.02 4.84 14.28
C GLU A 158 8.86 5.25 15.52
N LYS A 159 9.87 4.45 15.88
CA LYS A 159 10.78 4.71 17.01
C LYS A 159 12.10 5.38 16.60
N ALA A 160 12.39 5.45 15.30
CA ALA A 160 13.61 6.02 14.73
C ALA A 160 13.37 7.47 14.26
#